data_AF-A0A1V4H8E1-F1
#
_entry.id   AF-A0A1V4H8E1-F1
#
_cell.length_a   1.000
_cell.length_b   1.000
_cell.length_c   1.000
_cell.angle_alpha   90.00
_cell.angle_beta   90.00
_cell.angle_gamma   90.00
#
_symmetry.space_group_name_H-M   'P 1'
#
loop_
_entity.id
_entity.type
_entity.pdbx_description
1 polymer ?
#
loop_
_entity_poly.entity_id
_entity_poly.type
_entity_poly.pdbx_seq_one_letter_code
_entity_poly.pdbx_strand_id
1 'polypeptide(L)'
;MDAEKRKVIVREIDHWRRSKLLPEHYCDFLLNLYVDEATPKPASLMGISATSVTNSNWKIWLVIMAVIAALALSALNFNSFGMPMQIGISALFVIICYAFAYRQYNKAPVVSYLLCGVSSIALLLLGLYLMDIYDVHSSFSYIGYLAFCSVVWLFNGLIGRMAIFQICGWMGLVGTYGWLLLHKFENPGWFSLEISWIPVSIVLIWIAWLAHHTNKQAASVLLLVGGIVWFAPEAMTFLADVDMSSRVIQLSFTGKLVSAGVALFLLRKKWVEWVM
;
A
#
# COMPACT_ATOMS: atom_id res chain seq x y z
N MET A 1 4.99 -5.49 -44.23
CA MET A 1 4.36 -4.70 -45.32
C MET A 1 5.49 -4.07 -46.12
N ASP A 2 5.44 -4.13 -47.45
CA ASP A 2 6.56 -3.81 -48.34
C ASP A 2 6.93 -2.31 -48.30
N ALA A 3 8.20 -1.97 -48.03
CA ALA A 3 8.64 -0.58 -47.83
C ALA A 3 8.45 0.29 -49.08
N GLU A 4 8.51 -0.33 -50.27
CA GLU A 4 8.21 0.27 -51.56
C GLU A 4 6.74 0.71 -51.65
N LYS A 5 5.80 -0.16 -51.26
CA LYS A 5 4.36 0.16 -51.26
C LYS A 5 4.02 1.34 -50.34
N ARG A 6 4.74 1.49 -49.22
CA ARG A 6 4.57 2.60 -48.29
C ARG A 6 5.04 3.94 -48.87
N LYS A 7 6.19 3.98 -49.54
CA LYS A 7 6.66 5.20 -50.23
C LYS A 7 5.68 5.67 -51.30
N VAL A 8 5.07 4.72 -52.00
CA VAL A 8 4.00 5.01 -52.97
C VAL A 8 2.80 5.63 -52.28
N ILE A 9 2.31 5.06 -51.17
CA ILE A 9 1.16 5.59 -50.42
C ILE A 9 1.41 7.01 -49.88
N VAL A 10 2.59 7.29 -49.31
CA VAL A 10 2.93 8.63 -48.80
C VAL A 10 2.98 9.65 -49.94
N ARG A 11 3.56 9.29 -51.09
CA ARG A 11 3.61 10.15 -52.26
C ARG A 11 2.21 10.46 -52.80
N GLU A 12 1.31 9.49 -52.74
CA GLU A 12 -0.08 9.63 -53.20
C GLU A 12 -0.89 10.56 -52.28
N ILE A 13 -0.71 10.46 -50.96
CA ILE A 13 -1.34 11.37 -49.99
C ILE A 13 -0.86 12.82 -50.21
N ASP A 14 0.43 13.02 -50.48
CA ASP A 14 0.97 14.34 -50.82
C ASP A 14 0.41 14.87 -52.15
N HIS A 15 0.19 13.98 -53.13
CA HIS A 15 -0.47 14.33 -54.37
C HIS A 15 -1.91 14.80 -54.12
N TRP A 16 -2.69 14.07 -53.31
CA TRP A 16 -4.07 14.45 -52.94
C TRP A 16 -4.15 15.78 -52.19
N ARG A 17 -3.16 16.07 -51.34
CA ARG A 17 -3.03 17.36 -50.66
C ARG A 17 -2.77 18.49 -51.65
N ARG A 18 -1.81 18.33 -52.58
CA ARG A 18 -1.46 19.37 -53.56
C ARG A 18 -2.56 19.62 -54.58
N SER A 19 -3.31 18.59 -54.99
CA SER A 19 -4.43 18.70 -55.92
C SER A 19 -5.76 19.07 -55.25
N LYS A 20 -5.79 19.20 -53.91
CA LYS A 20 -7.01 19.47 -53.11
C LYS A 20 -8.12 18.43 -53.31
N LEU A 21 -7.77 17.19 -53.64
CA LEU A 21 -8.71 16.07 -53.75
C LEU A 21 -9.31 15.67 -52.39
N LEU A 22 -8.55 15.89 -51.31
CA LEU A 22 -8.99 15.71 -49.93
C LEU A 22 -8.71 16.95 -49.08
N PRO A 23 -9.57 17.27 -48.10
CA PRO A 23 -9.30 18.32 -47.13
C PRO A 23 -8.04 18.04 -46.31
N GLU A 24 -7.28 19.09 -46.00
CA GLU A 24 -5.94 18.97 -45.40
C GLU A 24 -5.90 18.16 -44.10
N HIS A 25 -6.92 18.30 -43.25
CA HIS A 25 -7.05 17.57 -41.99
C HIS A 25 -7.11 16.04 -42.15
N TYR A 26 -7.67 15.54 -43.26
CA TYR A 26 -7.69 14.09 -43.54
C TYR A 26 -6.33 13.61 -44.04
N CYS A 27 -5.65 14.42 -44.84
CA CYS A 27 -4.27 14.11 -45.26
C CYS A 27 -3.34 14.06 -44.04
N ASP A 28 -3.49 14.97 -43.07
CA ASP A 28 -2.73 14.96 -41.81
C ASP A 28 -2.98 13.70 -40.99
N PHE A 29 -4.24 13.28 -40.85
CA PHE A 29 -4.59 12.05 -40.16
C PHE A 29 -3.96 10.81 -40.81
N LEU A 30 -4.04 10.70 -42.14
CA LEU A 30 -3.46 9.58 -42.88
C LEU A 30 -1.93 9.59 -42.81
N LEU A 31 -1.29 10.75 -42.93
CA LEU A 31 0.16 10.88 -42.80
C LEU A 31 0.61 10.41 -41.41
N ASN A 32 -0.09 10.83 -40.36
CA ASN A 32 0.21 10.41 -38.99
C ASN A 32 0.12 8.90 -38.79
N LEU A 33 -0.84 8.21 -39.41
CA LEU A 33 -0.94 6.74 -39.34
C LEU A 33 0.28 6.03 -39.97
N TYR A 34 0.82 6.57 -41.06
CA TYR A 34 1.98 5.98 -41.74
C TYR A 34 3.33 6.46 -41.17
N VAL A 35 3.36 7.60 -40.48
CA VAL A 35 4.52 8.18 -39.77
C VAL A 35 4.68 7.56 -38.38
N ASP A 36 3.59 7.27 -37.65
CA ASP A 36 3.64 6.59 -36.34
C ASP A 36 4.26 5.19 -36.43
N GLU A 37 4.16 4.53 -37.58
CA GLU A 37 4.83 3.25 -37.84
C GLU A 37 6.29 3.38 -38.34
N ALA A 38 6.77 4.60 -38.64
CA ALA A 38 8.13 4.84 -39.13
C ALA A 38 9.14 5.07 -38.00
N THR A 39 8.66 5.44 -36.80
CA THR A 39 9.52 5.53 -35.62
C THR A 39 9.36 4.23 -34.83
N PRO A 40 10.37 3.35 -34.76
CA PRO A 40 10.34 2.32 -33.74
C PRO A 40 10.27 3.06 -32.41
N LYS A 41 9.14 2.94 -31.71
CA LYS A 41 8.98 3.45 -30.34
C LYS A 41 10.22 2.94 -29.59
N PRO A 42 11.19 3.81 -29.23
CA PRO A 42 12.43 3.33 -28.66
C PRO A 42 12.04 2.53 -27.43
N ALA A 43 12.56 1.31 -27.31
CA ALA A 43 12.22 0.39 -26.22
C ALA A 43 12.36 1.15 -24.90
N SER A 44 11.22 1.52 -24.35
CA SER A 44 11.10 2.35 -23.16
C SER A 44 10.86 1.36 -22.03
N LEU A 45 11.93 0.91 -21.39
CA LEU A 45 11.81 0.20 -20.13
C LEU A 45 11.68 1.24 -19.02
N MET A 46 10.57 1.19 -18.28
CA MET A 46 10.35 2.02 -17.09
C MET A 46 10.38 3.55 -17.36
N GLY A 47 10.07 3.97 -18.60
CA GLY A 47 10.06 5.38 -19.00
C GLY A 47 11.44 5.97 -19.34
N ILE A 48 12.50 5.14 -19.41
CA ILE A 48 13.84 5.56 -19.81
C ILE A 48 14.04 5.14 -21.27
N SER A 49 14.25 6.10 -22.17
CA SER A 49 14.55 5.80 -23.58
C SER A 49 16.01 5.39 -23.73
N ALA A 50 16.29 4.42 -24.60
CA ALA A 50 17.67 4.02 -24.93
C ALA A 50 18.54 5.21 -25.41
N THR A 51 17.92 6.20 -26.06
CA THR A 51 18.56 7.45 -26.48
C THR A 51 18.98 8.35 -25.31
N SER A 52 18.24 8.33 -24.20
CA SER A 52 18.59 9.08 -22.98
C SER A 52 19.80 8.49 -22.27
N VAL A 53 20.04 7.18 -22.40
CA VAL A 53 21.21 6.51 -21.81
C VAL A 53 22.46 6.76 -22.66
N THR A 54 22.32 6.74 -24.00
CA THR A 54 23.42 7.02 -24.94
C THR A 54 23.92 8.47 -24.89
N ASN A 55 23.04 9.44 -24.65
CA ASN A 55 23.41 10.86 -24.52
C ASN A 55 23.68 11.29 -23.06
N SER A 56 23.83 10.34 -22.13
CA SER A 56 24.06 10.65 -20.72
C SER A 56 25.48 11.16 -20.46
N ASN A 57 25.58 12.22 -19.65
CA ASN A 57 26.86 12.85 -19.31
C ASN A 57 27.69 11.92 -18.41
N TRP A 58 29.00 11.82 -18.65
CA TRP A 58 29.91 10.96 -17.87
C TRP A 58 29.87 11.24 -16.36
N LYS A 59 29.58 12.49 -15.97
CA LYS A 59 29.39 12.89 -14.56
C LYS A 59 28.21 12.18 -13.91
N ILE A 60 27.11 11.98 -14.65
CA ILE A 60 25.92 11.28 -14.15
C ILE A 60 26.26 9.80 -13.93
N TRP A 61 27.00 9.19 -14.85
CA TRP A 61 27.49 7.82 -14.71
C TRP A 61 28.41 7.67 -13.50
N LEU A 62 29.34 8.60 -13.27
CA LEU A 62 30.18 8.56 -12.08
C LEU A 62 29.37 8.70 -10.79
N VAL A 63 28.37 9.58 -10.76
CA VAL A 63 27.49 9.73 -9.59
C VAL A 63 26.70 8.45 -9.33
N ILE A 64 26.11 7.84 -10.37
CA ILE A 64 25.37 6.57 -10.23
C ILE A 64 26.30 5.47 -9.72
N MET A 65 27.48 5.31 -10.30
CA MET A 65 28.47 4.32 -9.87
C MET A 65 28.94 4.56 -8.44
N ALA A 66 29.18 5.82 -8.06
CA ALA A 66 29.56 6.18 -6.69
C ALA A 66 28.44 5.87 -5.69
N VAL A 67 27.17 6.15 -6.04
CA VAL A 67 26.01 5.80 -5.20
C VAL A 67 25.86 4.29 -5.07
N ILE A 68 25.97 3.53 -6.16
CA ILE A 68 25.92 2.06 -6.13
C ILE A 68 27.05 1.50 -5.27
N ALA A 69 28.29 2.00 -5.45
CA ALA A 69 29.44 1.58 -4.66
C ALA A 69 29.25 1.91 -3.18
N ALA A 70 28.76 3.11 -2.85
CA ALA A 70 28.46 3.50 -1.47
C ALA A 70 27.41 2.58 -0.84
N LEU A 71 26.30 2.32 -1.55
CA LEU A 71 25.26 1.40 -1.08
C LEU A 71 25.78 -0.03 -0.89
N ALA A 72 26.57 -0.54 -1.83
CA ALA A 72 27.17 -1.86 -1.75
C ALA A 72 28.16 -1.98 -0.58
N LEU A 73 29.04 -0.99 -0.40
CA LEU A 73 29.97 -0.95 0.73
C LEU A 73 29.22 -0.85 2.06
N SER A 74 28.17 -0.04 2.12
CA SER A 74 27.31 0.07 3.29
C SER A 74 26.60 -1.23 3.62
N ALA A 75 26.09 -1.96 2.62
CA ALA A 75 25.44 -3.24 2.83
C ALA A 75 26.43 -4.33 3.29
N LEU A 76 27.63 -4.38 2.69
CA LEU A 76 28.66 -5.38 3.04
C LEU A 76 29.27 -5.13 4.42
N ASN A 77 29.38 -3.86 4.85
CA ASN A 77 29.93 -3.49 6.14
C ASN A 77 28.87 -3.03 7.14
N PHE A 78 27.60 -3.40 6.91
CA PHE A 78 26.49 -2.88 7.70
C PHE A 78 26.67 -3.14 9.20
N ASN A 79 27.07 -4.37 9.56
CA ASN A 79 27.30 -4.77 10.95
C ASN A 79 28.53 -4.10 11.59
N SER A 80 29.43 -3.53 10.79
CA SER A 80 30.61 -2.81 11.29
C SER A 80 30.30 -1.37 11.70
N PHE A 81 29.16 -0.82 11.27
CA PHE A 81 28.76 0.53 11.65
C PHE A 81 28.21 0.59 13.08
N GLY A 82 28.40 1.73 13.75
CA GLY A 82 27.78 2.00 15.04
C GLY A 82 26.25 2.10 14.94
N MET A 83 25.56 1.88 16.06
CA MET A 83 24.10 1.84 16.15
C MET A 83 23.37 3.03 15.51
N PRO A 84 23.77 4.29 15.75
CA PRO A 84 23.08 5.42 15.12
C PRO A 84 23.19 5.42 13.59
N MET A 85 24.31 4.94 13.04
CA MET A 85 24.50 4.85 11.59
C MET A 85 23.67 3.73 10.97
N GLN A 86 23.59 2.56 11.61
CA GLN A 86 22.77 1.45 11.11
C GLN A 86 21.29 1.83 11.05
N ILE A 87 20.78 2.48 12.11
CA ILE A 87 19.42 3.02 12.15
C ILE A 87 19.25 4.11 11.09
N GLY A 88 20.19 5.06 11.01
CA GLY A 88 20.14 6.19 10.09
C GLY A 88 20.10 5.78 8.62
N ILE A 89 20.98 4.86 8.21
CA ILE A 89 21.04 4.34 6.83
C ILE A 89 19.77 3.55 6.50
N SER A 90 19.28 2.71 7.42
CA SER A 90 18.05 1.94 7.23
C SER A 90 16.82 2.83 7.10
N ALA A 91 16.69 3.84 7.97
CA ALA A 91 15.61 4.81 7.92
C ALA A 91 15.68 5.65 6.64
N LEU A 92 16.86 6.12 6.26
CA LEU A 92 17.07 6.89 5.03
C LEU A 92 16.70 6.07 3.79
N PHE A 93 17.09 4.80 3.75
CA PHE A 93 16.70 3.89 2.68
C PHE A 93 15.17 3.78 2.55
N VAL A 94 14.46 3.50 3.65
CA VAL A 94 12.99 3.42 3.66
C VAL A 94 12.34 4.74 3.23
N ILE A 95 12.84 5.88 3.74
CA ILE A 95 12.33 7.21 3.38
C ILE A 95 12.50 7.50 1.89
N ILE A 96 13.67 7.19 1.32
CA ILE A 96 13.94 7.37 -0.11
C ILE A 96 13.01 6.49 -0.94
N CYS A 97 12.78 5.24 -0.54
CA CYS A 97 11.87 4.34 -1.24
C CYS A 97 10.42 4.85 -1.22
N TYR A 98 9.91 5.32 -0.08
CA TYR A 98 8.59 5.96 -0.02
C TYR A 98 8.54 7.25 -0.85
N ALA A 99 9.55 8.11 -0.77
CA ALA A 99 9.60 9.35 -1.54
C ALA A 99 9.57 9.08 -3.05
N PHE A 100 10.31 8.06 -3.50
CA PHE A 100 10.29 7.62 -4.89
C PHE A 100 8.94 7.01 -5.29
N ALA A 101 8.33 6.21 -4.41
CA ALA A 101 6.98 5.69 -4.62
C ALA A 101 5.97 6.81 -4.87
N TYR A 102 5.96 7.84 -4.03
CA TYR A 102 5.05 8.98 -4.17
C TYR A 102 5.32 9.82 -5.41
N ARG A 103 6.58 10.00 -5.82
CA ARG A 103 6.91 10.69 -7.08
C ARG A 103 6.33 9.97 -8.30
N GLN A 104 6.26 8.64 -8.25
CA GLN A 104 5.74 7.83 -9.35
C GLN A 104 4.22 7.63 -9.29
N TYR A 105 3.55 8.10 -8.23
CA TYR A 105 2.12 7.86 -8.00
C TYR A 105 1.24 8.26 -9.19
N ASN A 106 1.46 9.44 -9.76
CA ASN A 106 0.66 9.94 -10.88
C ASN A 106 1.05 9.35 -12.25
N LYS A 107 2.29 8.84 -12.39
CA LYS A 107 2.82 8.35 -13.66
C LYS A 107 2.61 6.85 -13.85
N ALA A 108 2.79 6.09 -12.78
CA ALA A 108 2.74 4.64 -12.77
C ALA A 108 2.18 4.18 -11.42
N PRO A 109 0.85 4.22 -11.21
CA PRO A 109 0.24 3.96 -9.92
C PRO A 109 0.57 2.55 -9.40
N VAL A 110 0.54 1.53 -10.26
CA VAL A 110 0.90 0.15 -9.85
C VAL A 110 2.32 0.07 -9.29
N VAL A 111 3.29 0.73 -9.93
CA VAL A 111 4.69 0.75 -9.48
C VAL A 111 4.81 1.49 -8.15
N SER A 112 4.06 2.57 -7.97
CA SER A 112 4.00 3.31 -6.71
C SER A 112 3.47 2.44 -5.55
N TYR A 113 2.38 1.72 -5.77
CA TYR A 113 1.82 0.80 -4.77
C TYR A 113 2.81 -0.31 -4.38
N LEU A 114 3.49 -0.91 -5.37
CA LEU A 114 4.51 -1.93 -5.13
C LEU A 114 5.70 -1.37 -4.33
N LEU A 115 6.21 -0.19 -4.72
CA LEU A 115 7.31 0.47 -4.00
C LEU A 115 6.93 0.84 -2.56
N CYS A 116 5.71 1.35 -2.34
CA CYS A 116 5.18 1.57 -1.00
C CYS A 116 5.19 0.26 -0.21
N GLY A 117 4.68 -0.84 -0.77
CA GLY A 117 4.65 -2.15 -0.12
C GLY A 117 6.04 -2.66 0.24
N VAL A 118 6.99 -2.59 -0.69
CA VAL A 118 8.40 -2.93 -0.45
C VAL A 118 8.98 -2.07 0.67
N SER A 119 8.69 -0.77 0.68
CA SER A 119 9.16 0.15 1.74
C SER A 119 8.57 -0.21 3.11
N SER A 120 7.31 -0.63 3.17
CA SER A 120 6.66 -1.07 4.41
C SER A 120 7.23 -2.36 4.96
N ILE A 121 7.48 -3.34 4.09
CA ILE A 121 8.09 -4.60 4.46
C ILE A 121 9.53 -4.35 4.90
N ALA A 122 10.28 -3.52 4.16
CA ALA A 122 11.64 -3.14 4.52
C ALA A 122 11.69 -2.43 5.87
N LEU A 123 10.76 -1.52 6.16
CA LEU A 123 10.63 -0.88 7.47
C LEU A 123 10.54 -1.95 8.56
N LEU A 124 9.54 -2.84 8.48
CA LEU A 124 9.34 -3.88 9.48
C LEU A 124 10.57 -4.79 9.65
N LEU A 125 11.10 -5.33 8.56
CA LEU A 125 12.17 -6.31 8.60
C LEU A 125 13.50 -5.71 9.06
N LEU A 126 13.85 -4.50 8.61
CA LEU A 126 15.07 -3.82 9.05
C LEU A 126 15.02 -3.49 10.54
N GLY A 127 13.88 -3.06 11.07
CA GLY A 127 13.76 -2.82 12.50
C GLY A 127 13.85 -4.09 13.34
N LEU A 128 13.23 -5.18 12.91
CA LEU A 128 13.37 -6.48 13.58
C LEU A 128 14.82 -6.98 13.55
N TYR A 129 15.50 -6.83 12.41
CA TYR A 129 16.92 -7.18 12.27
C TYR A 129 17.81 -6.34 13.20
N LEU A 130 17.56 -5.03 13.31
CA LEU A 130 18.30 -4.17 14.23
C LEU A 130 18.05 -4.57 15.69
N MET A 131 16.81 -4.91 16.05
CA MET A 131 16.52 -5.41 17.40
C MET A 131 17.29 -6.70 17.72
N ASP A 132 17.42 -7.60 16.76
CA ASP A 132 18.17 -8.85 16.90
C ASP A 132 19.68 -8.61 17.10
N ILE A 133 20.30 -7.73 16.29
CA ILE A 133 21.73 -7.36 16.43
C ILE A 133 22.03 -6.76 17.81
N TYR A 134 21.11 -5.97 18.35
CA TYR A 134 21.29 -5.28 19.63
C TYR A 134 20.73 -6.08 20.83
N ASP A 135 20.45 -7.38 20.65
CA ASP A 135 20.01 -8.30 21.71
C ASP A 135 18.71 -7.83 22.41
N VAL A 136 17.87 -7.08 21.68
CA VAL A 136 16.59 -6.57 22.19
C VAL A 136 15.52 -7.64 21.99
N HIS A 137 15.44 -8.57 22.94
CA HIS A 137 14.54 -9.73 22.87
C HIS A 137 13.25 -9.62 23.69
N SER A 138 12.91 -8.42 24.17
CA SER A 138 11.66 -8.22 24.90
C SER A 138 10.45 -8.25 23.96
N SER A 139 9.44 -9.06 24.29
CA SER A 139 8.18 -9.12 23.54
C SER A 139 7.49 -7.76 23.45
N PHE A 140 7.60 -6.93 24.49
CA PHE A 140 7.09 -5.56 24.48
C PHE A 140 7.79 -4.67 23.45
N SER A 141 9.09 -4.86 23.22
CA SER A 141 9.84 -4.11 22.20
C SER A 141 9.35 -4.47 20.80
N TYR A 142 9.18 -5.76 20.51
CA TYR A 142 8.68 -6.21 19.20
C TYR A 142 7.26 -5.72 18.93
N ILE A 143 6.37 -5.80 19.92
CA ILE A 143 4.98 -5.33 19.80
C ILE A 143 4.92 -3.80 19.70
N GLY A 144 5.72 -3.08 20.48
CA GLY A 144 5.84 -1.62 20.37
C GLY A 144 6.35 -1.18 19.01
N TYR A 145 7.30 -1.93 18.43
CA TYR A 145 7.80 -1.67 17.08
C TYR A 145 6.76 -1.98 16.00
N LEU A 146 6.00 -3.06 16.14
CA LEU A 146 4.87 -3.37 15.26
C LEU A 146 3.80 -2.26 15.32
N ALA A 147 3.50 -1.72 16.50
CA ALA A 147 2.59 -0.60 16.66
C ALA A 147 3.12 0.65 15.93
N PHE A 148 4.41 0.96 16.08
CA PHE A 148 5.06 2.04 15.35
C PHE A 148 4.95 1.86 13.82
N CYS A 149 5.26 0.68 13.30
CA CYS A 149 5.13 0.38 11.87
C CYS A 149 3.67 0.55 11.40
N SER A 150 2.71 0.08 12.20
CA SER A 150 1.28 0.16 11.91
C SER A 150 0.80 1.60 11.81
N VAL A 151 1.28 2.49 12.68
CA VAL A 151 0.99 3.94 12.60
C VAL A 151 1.57 4.55 11.33
N VAL A 152 2.81 4.20 10.98
CA VAL A 152 3.44 4.68 9.74
C VAL A 152 2.64 4.22 8.51
N TRP A 153 2.22 2.95 8.46
CA TRP A 153 1.42 2.41 7.37
C TRP A 153 0.05 3.08 7.28
N LEU A 154 -0.59 3.33 8.42
CA LEU A 154 -1.87 4.03 8.47
C LEU A 154 -1.74 5.47 7.95
N PHE A 155 -0.72 6.20 8.39
CA PHE A 155 -0.43 7.56 7.92
C PHE A 155 -0.18 7.58 6.40
N ASN A 156 0.63 6.64 5.91
CA ASN A 156 0.90 6.48 4.50
C ASN A 156 -0.36 6.13 3.68
N GLY A 157 -1.22 5.28 4.23
CA GLY A 157 -2.50 4.91 3.61
C GLY A 157 -3.50 6.06 3.57
N LEU A 158 -3.50 6.95 4.57
CA LEU A 158 -4.36 8.14 4.61
C LEU A 158 -3.89 9.20 3.60
N ILE A 159 -2.60 9.50 3.57
CA ILE A 159 -2.02 10.47 2.62
C ILE A 159 -2.13 9.97 1.19
N GLY A 160 -1.69 8.74 0.95
CA GLY A 160 -1.69 8.13 -0.38
C GLY A 160 -3.06 7.68 -0.87
N ARG A 161 -4.12 7.81 -0.06
CA ARG A 161 -5.47 7.27 -0.34
C ARG A 161 -5.38 5.81 -0.80
N MET A 162 -4.66 4.99 -0.02
CA MET A 162 -4.43 3.57 -0.30
C MET A 162 -5.15 2.71 0.75
N ALA A 163 -6.20 2.00 0.34
CA ALA A 163 -7.09 1.30 1.28
C ALA A 163 -6.37 0.15 1.97
N ILE A 164 -5.58 -0.61 1.20
CA ILE A 164 -4.80 -1.75 1.68
C ILE A 164 -3.86 -1.33 2.81
N PHE A 165 -3.19 -0.19 2.67
CA PHE A 165 -2.30 0.34 3.69
C PHE A 165 -3.01 0.72 4.98
N GLN A 166 -4.20 1.33 4.87
CA GLN A 166 -5.01 1.64 6.03
C GLN A 166 -5.49 0.36 6.72
N ILE A 167 -5.91 -0.66 5.95
CA ILE A 167 -6.29 -1.97 6.50
C ILE A 167 -5.10 -2.61 7.23
N CYS A 168 -3.91 -2.65 6.61
CA CYS A 168 -2.72 -3.21 7.24
C CYS A 168 -2.34 -2.46 8.53
N GLY A 169 -2.38 -1.13 8.53
CA GLY A 169 -2.11 -0.32 9.71
C GLY A 169 -3.14 -0.57 10.83
N TRP A 170 -4.43 -0.59 10.50
CA TRP A 170 -5.47 -0.88 11.49
C TRP A 170 -5.40 -2.31 12.03
N MET A 171 -5.17 -3.31 11.17
CA MET A 171 -5.03 -4.70 11.60
C MET A 171 -3.81 -4.89 12.50
N GLY A 172 -2.69 -4.22 12.21
CA GLY A 172 -1.53 -4.21 13.07
C GLY A 172 -1.84 -3.58 14.45
N LEU A 173 -2.50 -2.42 14.48
CA LEU A 173 -2.92 -1.78 15.74
C LEU A 173 -3.89 -2.64 16.55
N VAL A 174 -4.89 -3.23 15.90
CA VAL A 174 -5.84 -4.16 16.50
C VAL A 174 -5.11 -5.38 17.08
N GLY A 175 -4.14 -5.94 16.35
CA GLY A 175 -3.31 -7.04 16.82
C GLY A 175 -2.47 -6.66 18.03
N THR A 176 -1.82 -5.48 18.02
CA THR A 176 -1.03 -5.01 19.16
C THR A 176 -1.90 -4.76 20.39
N TYR A 177 -3.09 -4.18 20.22
CA TYR A 177 -4.07 -4.02 21.28
C TYR A 177 -4.50 -5.37 21.86
N GLY A 178 -4.84 -6.34 21.01
CA GLY A 178 -5.25 -7.67 21.45
C GLY A 178 -4.14 -8.41 22.21
N TRP A 179 -2.90 -8.30 21.74
CA TRP A 179 -1.74 -8.88 22.44
C TRP A 179 -1.53 -8.24 23.83
N LEU A 180 -1.57 -6.91 23.92
CA LEU A 180 -1.47 -6.20 25.20
C LEU A 180 -2.61 -6.56 26.15
N LEU A 181 -3.82 -6.77 25.62
CA LEU A 181 -4.98 -7.17 26.39
C LEU A 181 -4.79 -8.54 27.04
N LEU A 182 -4.33 -9.53 26.26
CA LEU A 182 -4.03 -10.87 26.78
C LEU A 182 -2.88 -10.85 27.78
N HIS A 183 -1.85 -10.03 27.56
CA HIS A 183 -0.76 -9.93 28.51
C HIS A 183 -1.19 -9.29 29.84
N LYS A 184 -2.21 -8.42 29.81
CA LYS A 184 -2.76 -7.78 31.00
C LYS A 184 -3.72 -8.68 31.78
N PHE A 185 -4.45 -9.56 31.09
CA PHE A 185 -5.36 -10.52 31.71
C PHE A 185 -4.74 -11.92 31.69
N GLU A 186 -4.09 -12.33 32.78
CA GLU A 186 -3.49 -13.68 32.89
C GLU A 186 -4.49 -14.82 32.63
N ASN A 187 -5.76 -14.63 32.99
CA ASN A 187 -6.89 -15.52 32.68
C ASN A 187 -8.11 -14.68 32.26
N PRO A 188 -8.26 -14.35 30.97
CA PRO A 188 -9.33 -13.47 30.53
C PRO A 188 -10.66 -14.23 30.53
N GLY A 189 -11.58 -13.83 31.44
CA GLY A 189 -12.97 -14.30 31.35
C GLY A 189 -13.66 -13.80 30.08
N TRP A 190 -14.63 -14.56 29.56
CA TRP A 190 -15.41 -14.19 28.37
C TRP A 190 -15.98 -12.76 28.45
N PHE A 191 -16.56 -12.40 29.59
CA PHE A 191 -17.14 -11.07 29.79
C PHE A 191 -16.08 -9.95 29.74
N SER A 192 -14.87 -10.20 30.25
CA SER A 192 -13.77 -9.23 30.22
C SER A 192 -13.28 -8.97 28.80
N LEU A 193 -13.29 -9.99 27.94
CA LEU A 193 -12.97 -9.83 26.52
C LEU A 193 -14.08 -9.05 25.80
N GLU A 194 -15.34 -9.39 26.04
CA GLU A 194 -16.49 -8.70 25.43
C GLU A 194 -16.49 -7.19 25.72
N ILE A 195 -16.35 -6.82 26.99
CA ILE A 195 -16.36 -5.40 27.39
C ILE A 195 -15.15 -4.62 26.88
N SER A 196 -14.03 -5.30 26.60
CA SER A 196 -12.82 -4.66 26.09
C SER A 196 -12.94 -4.33 24.59
N TRP A 197 -13.50 -5.23 23.80
CA TRP A 197 -13.51 -5.12 22.33
C TRP A 197 -14.78 -4.49 21.75
N ILE A 198 -15.96 -4.73 22.34
CA ILE A 198 -17.23 -4.17 21.81
C ILE A 198 -17.17 -2.64 21.71
N PRO A 199 -16.70 -1.89 22.74
CA PRO A 199 -16.59 -0.44 22.64
C PRO A 199 -15.65 0.01 21.52
N VAL A 200 -14.55 -0.71 21.30
CA VAL A 200 -13.60 -0.41 20.21
C VAL A 200 -14.28 -0.56 18.86
N SER A 201 -15.03 -1.64 18.64
CA SER A 201 -15.81 -1.84 17.40
C SER A 201 -16.81 -0.70 17.18
N ILE A 202 -17.59 -0.34 18.21
CA ILE A 202 -18.59 0.74 18.12
C ILE A 202 -17.92 2.07 17.79
N VAL A 203 -16.80 2.41 18.46
CA VAL A 203 -16.07 3.65 18.21
C VAL A 203 -15.52 3.68 16.78
N LEU A 204 -14.97 2.58 16.27
CA LEU A 204 -14.48 2.52 14.88
C LEU A 204 -15.60 2.72 13.86
N ILE A 205 -16.76 2.07 14.06
CA ILE A 205 -17.94 2.24 13.20
C ILE A 205 -18.49 3.67 13.30
N TRP A 206 -18.47 4.27 14.49
CA TRP A 206 -18.92 5.65 14.68
C TRP A 206 -17.98 6.66 14.00
N ILE A 207 -16.66 6.48 14.12
CA ILE A 207 -15.68 7.30 13.41
C ILE A 207 -15.79 7.08 11.89
N ALA A 208 -16.06 5.86 11.43
CA ALA A 208 -16.33 5.58 10.02
C ALA A 208 -17.48 6.44 9.49
N TRP A 209 -18.56 6.53 10.26
CA TRP A 209 -19.71 7.35 9.93
C TRP A 209 -19.36 8.85 9.86
N LEU A 210 -18.59 9.36 10.83
CA LEU A 210 -18.16 10.76 10.85
C LEU A 210 -17.20 11.10 9.68
N ALA A 211 -16.27 10.20 9.38
CA ALA A 211 -15.27 10.36 8.33
C ALA A 211 -15.85 10.22 6.92
N HIS A 212 -17.08 9.70 6.78
CA HIS A 212 -17.70 9.44 5.48
C HIS A 212 -17.74 10.68 4.57
N HIS A 213 -18.02 11.86 5.14
CA HIS A 213 -18.11 13.10 4.37
C HIS A 213 -16.74 13.68 3.96
N THR A 214 -15.67 13.38 4.70
CA THR A 214 -14.33 13.92 4.43
C THR A 214 -13.47 12.97 3.60
N ASN A 215 -13.55 11.66 3.89
CA ASN A 215 -12.77 10.63 3.21
C ASN A 215 -13.54 9.30 3.16
N LYS A 216 -14.33 9.12 2.08
CA LYS A 216 -15.13 7.91 1.83
C LYS A 216 -14.33 6.61 1.95
N GLN A 217 -13.09 6.62 1.46
CA GLN A 217 -12.21 5.45 1.50
C GLN A 217 -11.81 5.10 2.94
N ALA A 218 -11.40 6.09 3.73
CA ALA A 218 -11.07 5.85 5.14
C ALA A 218 -12.29 5.41 5.96
N ALA A 219 -13.46 5.98 5.67
CA ALA A 219 -14.72 5.53 6.26
C ALA A 219 -15.03 4.06 5.93
N SER A 220 -14.87 3.66 4.66
CA SER A 220 -15.07 2.27 4.25
C SER A 220 -14.11 1.30 4.98
N VAL A 221 -12.83 1.67 5.08
CA VAL A 221 -11.85 0.86 5.81
C VAL A 221 -12.19 0.76 7.29
N LEU A 222 -12.54 1.87 7.95
CA LEU A 222 -12.92 1.88 9.36
C LEU A 222 -14.18 1.05 9.64
N LEU A 223 -15.16 1.08 8.73
CA LEU A 223 -16.37 0.26 8.83
C LEU A 223 -16.02 -1.23 8.75
N LEU A 224 -15.15 -1.60 7.80
CA LEU A 224 -14.67 -2.97 7.63
C LEU A 224 -13.90 -3.45 8.87
N VAL A 225 -12.94 -2.66 9.34
CA VAL A 225 -12.14 -2.98 10.53
C VAL A 225 -13.04 -3.07 11.76
N GLY A 226 -13.95 -2.10 11.96
CA GLY A 226 -14.93 -2.13 13.06
C GLY A 226 -15.80 -3.38 13.04
N GLY A 227 -16.23 -3.82 11.86
CA GLY A 227 -16.95 -5.07 11.66
C GLY A 227 -16.12 -6.32 11.99
N ILE A 228 -14.84 -6.35 11.64
CA ILE A 228 -13.92 -7.43 12.04
C ILE A 228 -13.74 -7.44 13.57
N VAL A 229 -13.51 -6.26 14.17
CA VAL A 229 -13.29 -6.09 15.61
C VAL A 229 -14.52 -6.50 16.43
N TRP A 230 -15.73 -6.41 15.88
CA TRP A 230 -16.97 -6.87 16.53
C TRP A 230 -16.92 -8.36 16.92
N PHE A 231 -16.25 -9.17 16.10
CA PHE A 231 -16.07 -10.62 16.32
C PHE A 231 -14.71 -10.98 16.94
N ALA A 232 -13.89 -9.99 17.30
CA ALA A 232 -12.60 -10.22 17.93
C ALA A 232 -12.69 -10.96 19.27
N PRO A 233 -13.66 -10.70 20.18
CA PRO A 233 -13.81 -11.46 21.42
C PRO A 233 -13.89 -12.96 21.20
N GLU A 234 -14.73 -13.42 20.28
CA GLU A 234 -14.91 -14.84 19.99
C GLU A 234 -13.63 -15.47 19.45
N ALA A 235 -12.93 -14.79 18.56
CA ALA A 235 -11.64 -15.25 18.06
C ALA A 235 -10.61 -15.36 19.21
N MET A 236 -10.59 -14.39 20.12
CA MET A 236 -9.66 -14.38 21.25
C MET A 236 -10.01 -15.41 22.32
N THR A 237 -11.29 -15.69 22.55
CA THR A 237 -11.72 -16.75 23.48
C THR A 237 -11.27 -18.13 23.00
N PHE A 238 -11.22 -18.34 21.68
CA PHE A 238 -10.68 -19.57 21.09
C PHE A 238 -9.15 -19.65 21.22
N LEU A 239 -8.44 -18.53 21.07
CA LEU A 239 -6.98 -18.48 21.20
C LEU A 239 -6.49 -18.62 22.64
N ALA A 240 -7.25 -18.11 23.61
CA ALA A 240 -6.88 -18.10 25.04
C ALA A 240 -7.42 -19.31 25.82
N ASP A 241 -8.04 -20.28 25.13
CA ASP A 241 -8.65 -21.50 25.71
C ASP A 241 -9.44 -21.23 27.00
N VAL A 242 -10.31 -20.23 26.93
CA VAL A 242 -11.09 -19.79 28.09
C VAL A 242 -12.05 -20.90 28.52
N ASP A 243 -11.99 -21.28 29.80
CA ASP A 243 -12.87 -22.27 30.45
C ASP A 243 -14.35 -21.84 30.38
N MET A 244 -14.97 -22.06 29.23
CA MET A 244 -16.38 -21.79 29.01
C MET A 244 -16.98 -22.82 28.06
N SER A 245 -18.25 -23.17 28.28
CA SER A 245 -18.93 -24.12 27.42
C SER A 245 -18.95 -23.60 25.99
N SER A 246 -18.48 -24.42 25.05
CA SER A 246 -18.48 -24.13 23.61
C SER A 246 -19.86 -23.68 23.08
N ARG A 247 -20.95 -24.12 23.72
CA ARG A 247 -22.33 -23.69 23.41
C ARG A 247 -22.55 -22.19 23.67
N VAL A 248 -21.98 -21.64 24.74
CA VAL A 248 -22.14 -20.22 25.08
C VAL A 248 -21.40 -19.34 24.08
N ILE A 249 -20.20 -19.75 23.67
CA ILE A 249 -19.42 -19.05 22.64
C ILE A 249 -20.18 -19.07 21.29
N GLN A 250 -20.74 -20.21 20.91
CA GLN A 250 -21.56 -20.35 19.69
C GLN A 250 -22.83 -19.49 19.73
N LEU A 251 -23.51 -19.42 20.88
CA LEU A 251 -24.68 -18.57 21.08
C LEU A 251 -24.32 -17.08 21.01
N SER A 252 -23.21 -16.66 21.65
CA SER A 252 -22.69 -15.28 21.54
C SER A 252 -22.41 -14.91 20.09
N PHE A 253 -21.63 -15.74 19.40
CA PHE A 253 -21.28 -15.53 17.99
C PHE A 253 -22.52 -15.43 17.11
N THR A 254 -23.47 -16.35 17.27
CA THR A 254 -24.73 -16.35 16.51
C THR A 254 -25.56 -15.10 16.82
N GLY A 255 -25.65 -14.72 18.09
CA GLY A 255 -26.35 -13.49 18.51
C GLY A 255 -25.73 -12.24 17.89
N LYS A 256 -24.39 -12.15 17.85
CA LYS A 256 -23.65 -11.07 17.19
C LYS A 256 -23.83 -11.07 15.68
N LEU A 257 -23.89 -12.25 15.06
CA LEU A 257 -24.13 -12.37 13.62
C LEU A 257 -25.54 -11.89 13.26
N VAL A 258 -26.55 -12.28 14.06
CA VAL A 258 -27.94 -11.83 13.88
C VAL A 258 -28.05 -10.33 14.12
N SER A 259 -27.44 -9.79 15.18
CA SER A 259 -27.49 -8.35 15.47
C SER A 259 -26.77 -7.52 14.41
N ALA A 260 -25.61 -7.98 13.93
CA ALA A 260 -24.93 -7.38 12.79
C ALA A 260 -25.80 -7.47 11.53
N GLY A 261 -26.44 -8.61 11.24
CA GLY A 261 -27.34 -8.79 10.11
C GLY A 261 -28.58 -7.89 10.15
N VAL A 262 -29.18 -7.69 11.33
CA VAL A 262 -30.31 -6.78 11.54
C VAL A 262 -29.86 -5.33 11.40
N ALA A 263 -28.77 -4.94 12.05
CA ALA A 263 -28.20 -3.60 11.92
C ALA A 263 -27.87 -3.30 10.46
N LEU A 264 -27.34 -4.31 9.76
CA LEU A 264 -27.13 -4.24 8.33
C LEU A 264 -28.51 -4.02 7.63
N PHE A 265 -29.47 -4.94 7.73
CA PHE A 265 -30.73 -4.77 7.01
C PHE A 265 -31.45 -3.42 7.24
N LEU A 266 -31.41 -2.89 8.47
CA LEU A 266 -31.96 -1.59 8.84
C LEU A 266 -31.19 -0.41 8.21
N LEU A 267 -29.86 -0.47 8.21
CA LEU A 267 -28.98 0.59 7.70
C LEU A 267 -28.66 0.45 6.20
N ARG A 268 -29.29 -0.50 5.49
CA ARG A 268 -29.03 -0.77 4.07
C ARG A 268 -29.04 0.47 3.18
N LYS A 269 -29.99 1.40 3.39
CA LYS A 269 -30.07 2.63 2.59
C LYS A 269 -28.86 3.54 2.82
N LYS A 270 -28.25 3.49 4.01
CA LYS A 270 -27.11 4.31 4.39
C LYS A 270 -25.79 3.73 3.89
N TRP A 271 -25.46 2.45 4.14
CA TRP A 271 -24.16 1.96 3.64
C TRP A 271 -24.16 1.66 2.14
N VAL A 272 -25.30 1.38 1.51
CA VAL A 272 -25.29 1.11 0.05
C VAL A 272 -24.79 2.35 -0.70
N GLU A 273 -25.12 3.54 -0.22
CA GLU A 273 -24.55 4.81 -0.70
C GLU A 273 -23.05 4.98 -0.36
N TRP A 274 -22.53 4.24 0.61
CA TRP A 274 -21.11 4.27 0.99
C TRP A 274 -20.26 3.32 0.13
N VAL A 275 -20.86 2.23 -0.36
CA VAL A 275 -20.20 1.20 -1.18
C VAL A 275 -20.31 1.50 -2.68
N MET A 276 -21.39 2.16 -3.12
CA MET A 276 -21.66 2.52 -4.52
C MET A 276 -21.22 3.96 -4.82
#